data_AF-A0A814VUE5-F1
#
_entry.id   AF-A0A814VUE5-F1
#
_cell.length_a   1.000
_cell.length_b   1.000
_cell.length_c   1.000
_cell.angle_alpha   90.00
_cell.angle_beta   90.00
_cell.angle_gamma   90.00
#
_symmetry.space_group_name_H-M   'P 1'
#
loop_
_entity.id
_entity.type
_entity.pdbx_description
1 polymer ?
#
loop_
_entity_poly.entity_id
_entity_poly.type
_entity_poly.pdbx_seq_one_letter_code
_entity_poly.pdbx_strand_id
1 'polypeptide(L)'
;MLLANMQVAPKLCLTESIHDKVILRRHPPPNSTALQNTIKILKSVGIEIDGKSSDDIAKVIRNIDNESTKKLLIHLLAKSMQLAIYCCTSCVPDNNYSHFALNVDFYTHFTSPIRRYPDILVHRLLGAVLNYNDNLYQAPRALEQIAQLCNEKKINAKTCSERSAELYLAVLVREYGTISDEAVIVGVKDECLDIYLFRIGVPLRVGINNLPLDHPRTDYKKMSNDQTAELTIYWKENDPPQTIKQILKPFNLINVDIMSEFDINMKKLKLTAQLRHPNAEKLTTLANLCTSTLPENPIAIQQRQDFDPYSEY
;
A
#
# COMPACT_ATOMS: atom_id res chain seq x y z
N MET A 1 -14.51 -10.11 -14.88
CA MET A 1 -14.77 -8.66 -14.68
C MET A 1 -13.68 -7.77 -15.29
N LEU A 2 -12.39 -8.02 -15.00
CA LEU A 2 -11.29 -7.22 -15.60
C LEU A 2 -11.32 -7.22 -17.12
N LEU A 3 -11.43 -8.40 -17.75
CA LEU A 3 -11.51 -8.51 -19.21
C LEU A 3 -12.66 -7.66 -19.78
N ALA A 4 -13.86 -7.69 -19.19
CA ALA A 4 -14.98 -6.86 -19.64
C ALA A 4 -14.65 -5.36 -19.57
N ASN A 5 -14.10 -4.89 -18.44
CA ASN A 5 -13.64 -3.50 -18.29
C ASN A 5 -12.56 -3.13 -19.33
N MET A 6 -11.63 -4.05 -19.60
CA MET A 6 -10.52 -3.87 -20.55
C MET A 6 -10.96 -3.95 -22.02
N GLN A 7 -12.09 -4.56 -22.32
CA GLN A 7 -12.65 -4.63 -23.68
C GLN A 7 -13.57 -3.44 -23.98
N VAL A 8 -14.30 -2.95 -22.97
CA VAL A 8 -15.15 -1.76 -23.13
C VAL A 8 -14.31 -0.49 -23.34
N ALA A 9 -13.21 -0.31 -22.60
CA ALA A 9 -12.42 0.92 -22.69
C ALA A 9 -11.87 1.19 -24.12
N PRO A 10 -11.17 0.25 -24.78
CA PRO A 10 -10.68 0.41 -26.15
C PRO A 10 -11.82 0.59 -27.14
N LYS A 11 -12.92 -0.19 -27.01
CA LYS A 11 -14.09 -0.05 -27.88
C LYS A 11 -14.61 1.40 -27.89
N LEU A 12 -14.62 2.06 -26.74
CA LEU A 12 -15.02 3.47 -26.64
C LEU A 12 -13.93 4.42 -27.17
N CYS A 13 -12.67 4.23 -26.77
CA CYS A 13 -11.56 5.10 -27.14
C CYS A 13 -11.22 5.08 -28.63
N LEU A 14 -11.44 3.96 -29.32
CA LEU A 14 -11.16 3.80 -30.75
C LEU A 14 -12.37 4.19 -31.63
N THR A 15 -13.50 4.58 -31.03
CA THR A 15 -14.67 5.04 -31.79
C THR A 15 -14.54 6.54 -32.12
N GLU A 16 -14.39 6.88 -33.40
CA GLU A 16 -14.13 8.25 -33.89
C GLU A 16 -15.15 9.29 -33.41
N SER A 17 -16.42 8.94 -33.27
CA SER A 17 -17.45 9.92 -32.86
C SER A 17 -17.35 10.38 -31.40
N ILE A 18 -16.60 9.64 -30.56
CA ILE A 18 -16.57 9.84 -29.10
C ILE A 18 -15.19 9.73 -28.46
N HIS A 19 -14.12 9.52 -29.23
CA HIS A 19 -12.78 9.22 -28.70
C HIS A 19 -12.28 10.26 -27.67
N ASP A 20 -12.73 11.52 -27.80
CA ASP A 20 -12.40 12.66 -26.92
C ASP A 20 -13.34 12.78 -25.70
N LYS A 21 -14.38 11.95 -25.59
CA LYS A 21 -15.45 12.02 -24.58
C LYS A 21 -15.61 10.71 -23.81
N VAL A 22 -14.51 10.01 -23.55
CA VAL A 22 -14.53 8.74 -22.82
C VAL A 22 -14.05 8.94 -21.39
N ILE A 23 -14.79 8.39 -20.42
CA ILE A 23 -14.33 8.28 -19.04
C ILE A 23 -13.47 7.03 -18.92
N LEU A 24 -12.19 7.24 -18.63
CA LEU A 24 -11.23 6.20 -18.30
C LEU A 24 -10.88 6.23 -16.83
N ARG A 25 -10.23 5.16 -16.38
CA ARG A 25 -9.62 5.04 -15.07
C ARG A 25 -8.15 4.69 -15.24
N ARG A 26 -7.30 5.71 -15.20
CA ARG A 26 -5.85 5.57 -15.35
C ARG A 26 -5.18 5.34 -14.00
N HIS A 27 -3.98 4.78 -14.02
CA HIS A 27 -3.15 4.63 -12.83
C HIS A 27 -1.72 5.07 -13.16
N PRO A 28 -1.31 6.27 -12.70
CA PRO A 28 0.04 6.76 -12.94
C PRO A 28 1.12 5.80 -12.39
N PRO A 29 2.36 5.87 -12.90
CA PRO A 29 3.47 5.15 -12.31
C PRO A 29 3.71 5.58 -10.85
N PRO A 30 4.47 4.81 -10.04
CA PRO A 30 4.79 5.17 -8.67
C PRO A 30 5.45 6.55 -8.56
N ASN A 31 5.33 7.20 -7.41
CA ASN A 31 6.12 8.40 -7.13
C ASN A 31 7.61 8.03 -7.09
N SER A 32 8.41 8.64 -7.96
CA SER A 32 9.82 8.28 -8.16
C SER A 32 10.63 8.39 -6.86
N THR A 33 10.50 9.50 -6.11
CA THR A 33 11.20 9.69 -4.85
C THR A 33 10.80 8.66 -3.79
N ALA A 34 9.49 8.42 -3.62
CA ALA A 34 9.00 7.45 -2.65
C ALA A 34 9.41 6.01 -3.00
N LEU A 35 9.37 5.67 -4.29
CA LEU A 35 9.81 4.36 -4.78
C LEU A 35 11.31 4.17 -4.56
N GLN A 36 12.15 5.16 -4.90
CA GLN A 36 13.60 5.08 -4.68
C GLN A 36 13.96 4.93 -3.20
N ASN A 37 13.26 5.63 -2.30
CA ASN A 37 13.46 5.44 -0.86
C ASN A 37 13.07 4.03 -0.42
N THR A 38 11.96 3.50 -0.94
CA THR A 38 11.52 2.13 -0.65
C THR A 38 12.54 1.10 -1.16
N ILE A 39 13.06 1.29 -2.37
CA ILE A 39 14.09 0.41 -2.97
C ILE A 39 15.36 0.39 -2.11
N LYS A 40 15.83 1.55 -1.62
CA LYS A 40 17.00 1.62 -0.72
C LYS A 40 16.78 0.84 0.57
N ILE A 41 15.62 1.01 1.18
CA ILE A 41 15.22 0.30 2.38
C ILE A 41 15.20 -1.22 2.13
N LEU A 42 14.62 -1.67 1.02
CA LEU A 42 14.56 -3.09 0.64
C LEU A 42 15.95 -3.67 0.32
N LYS A 43 16.81 -2.89 -0.32
CA LYS A 43 18.20 -3.28 -0.61
C LYS A 43 18.98 -3.55 0.68
N SER A 44 18.74 -2.77 1.74
CA SER A 44 19.39 -2.98 3.05
C SER A 44 19.05 -4.33 3.71
N VAL A 45 17.95 -4.98 3.29
CA VAL A 45 17.55 -6.32 3.73
C VAL A 45 17.75 -7.41 2.68
N GLY A 46 18.53 -7.11 1.64
CA GLY A 46 18.88 -8.07 0.58
C GLY A 46 17.80 -8.27 -0.48
N ILE A 47 16.78 -7.41 -0.55
CA ILE A 47 15.75 -7.45 -1.59
C ILE A 47 16.05 -6.39 -2.64
N GLU A 48 16.45 -6.82 -3.84
CA GLU A 48 16.75 -5.92 -4.96
C GLU A 48 15.53 -5.76 -5.90
N ILE A 49 15.16 -4.51 -6.18
CA ILE A 49 14.04 -4.16 -7.06
C ILE A 49 14.44 -2.96 -7.91
N ASP A 50 14.27 -3.06 -9.23
CA ASP A 50 14.50 -1.94 -10.16
C ASP A 50 13.31 -0.96 -10.16
N GLY A 51 12.09 -1.50 -10.09
CA GLY A 51 10.86 -0.71 -9.93
C GLY A 51 10.45 0.09 -11.17
N LYS A 52 11.09 -0.15 -12.32
CA LYS A 52 10.80 0.55 -13.59
C LYS A 52 9.46 0.17 -14.19
N SER A 53 9.07 -1.09 -14.08
CA SER A 53 7.78 -1.60 -14.56
C SER A 53 6.96 -2.26 -13.45
N SER A 54 5.65 -2.38 -13.66
CA SER A 54 4.79 -3.13 -12.75
C SER A 54 5.10 -4.63 -12.76
N ASP A 55 5.60 -5.16 -13.88
CA ASP A 55 6.04 -6.56 -13.98
C ASP A 55 7.30 -6.84 -13.15
N ASP A 56 8.28 -5.93 -13.13
CA ASP A 56 9.48 -6.08 -12.28
C ASP A 56 9.10 -6.15 -10.80
N ILE A 57 8.19 -5.26 -10.37
CA ILE A 57 7.67 -5.26 -9.01
C ILE A 57 6.93 -6.57 -8.70
N ALA A 58 6.08 -7.03 -9.63
CA ALA A 58 5.32 -8.27 -9.47
C ALA A 58 6.21 -9.52 -9.45
N LYS A 59 7.32 -9.56 -10.20
CA LYS A 59 8.30 -10.66 -10.18
C LYS A 59 8.93 -10.81 -8.80
N VAL A 60 9.40 -9.71 -8.22
CA VAL A 60 10.03 -9.75 -6.89
C VAL A 60 9.04 -10.22 -5.83
N ILE A 61 7.81 -9.69 -5.83
CA ILE A 61 6.77 -10.11 -4.88
C ILE A 61 6.45 -11.61 -5.01
N ARG A 62 6.43 -12.14 -6.25
CA ARG A 62 6.18 -13.56 -6.51
C ARG A 62 7.30 -14.48 -6.05
N ASN A 63 8.55 -14.02 -6.08
CA ASN A 63 9.72 -14.80 -5.67
C ASN A 63 9.92 -14.86 -4.14
N ILE A 64 9.05 -14.20 -3.36
CA ILE A 64 9.09 -14.30 -1.89
C ILE A 64 8.14 -15.41 -1.43
N ASP A 65 8.72 -16.48 -0.87
CA ASP A 65 7.97 -17.62 -0.38
C ASP A 65 7.25 -17.33 0.95
N ASN A 66 7.92 -16.61 1.86
CA ASN A 66 7.34 -16.28 3.16
C ASN A 66 6.20 -15.26 3.03
N GLU A 67 4.99 -15.67 3.42
CA GLU A 67 3.79 -14.85 3.25
C GLU A 67 3.78 -13.57 4.10
N SER A 68 4.36 -13.59 5.30
CA SER A 68 4.48 -12.40 6.15
C SER A 68 5.43 -11.38 5.54
N THR A 69 6.58 -11.83 5.02
CA THR A 69 7.52 -10.99 4.28
C THR A 69 6.88 -10.43 3.01
N LYS A 70 6.11 -11.24 2.28
CA LYS A 70 5.38 -10.80 1.08
C LYS A 70 4.38 -9.69 1.41
N LYS A 71 3.57 -9.86 2.45
CA LYS A 71 2.61 -8.83 2.91
C LYS A 71 3.30 -7.54 3.31
N LEU A 72 4.43 -7.63 4.03
CA LEU A 72 5.22 -6.46 4.38
C LEU A 72 5.76 -5.76 3.13
N LEU A 73 6.34 -6.51 2.19
CA LEU A 73 6.86 -5.95 0.95
C LEU A 73 5.76 -5.22 0.17
N ILE A 74 4.58 -5.84 0.03
CA ILE A 74 3.40 -5.22 -0.59
C ILE A 74 3.03 -3.94 0.15
N HIS A 75 3.00 -3.94 1.48
CA HIS A 75 2.70 -2.75 2.28
C HIS A 75 3.70 -1.62 2.05
N LEU A 76 5.01 -1.91 1.99
CA LEU A 76 6.06 -0.92 1.75
C LEU A 76 5.94 -0.34 0.34
N LEU A 77 5.84 -1.19 -0.67
CA LEU A 77 5.72 -0.76 -2.07
C LEU A 77 4.43 0.03 -2.31
N ALA A 78 3.33 -0.34 -1.67
CA ALA A 78 2.05 0.36 -1.79
C ALA A 78 2.14 1.84 -1.37
N LYS A 79 3.07 2.21 -0.47
CA LYS A 79 3.29 3.61 -0.08
C LYS A 79 3.90 4.47 -1.20
N SER A 80 4.59 3.83 -2.16
CA SER A 80 5.13 4.52 -3.34
C SER A 80 4.12 4.65 -4.48
N MET A 81 3.06 3.84 -4.48
CA MET A 81 2.05 3.81 -5.54
C MET A 81 1.17 5.05 -5.49
N GLN A 82 0.80 5.56 -6.67
CA GLN A 82 -0.17 6.64 -6.78
C GLN A 82 -1.60 6.09 -6.73
N LEU A 83 -2.59 6.97 -6.54
CA LEU A 83 -3.99 6.56 -6.65
C LEU A 83 -4.37 6.44 -8.13
N ALA A 84 -5.12 5.38 -8.47
CA ALA A 84 -5.82 5.33 -9.75
C ALA A 84 -6.97 6.35 -9.77
N ILE A 85 -7.07 7.11 -10.85
CA ILE A 85 -8.00 8.23 -11.00
C ILE A 85 -8.86 8.08 -12.25
N TYR A 86 -10.12 8.50 -12.15
CA TYR A 86 -10.97 8.74 -13.30
C TYR A 86 -10.53 10.01 -14.03
N CYS A 87 -10.65 10.02 -15.35
CA CYS A 87 -10.32 11.15 -16.21
C CYS A 87 -11.13 11.08 -17.51
N CYS A 88 -11.38 12.24 -18.11
CA CYS A 88 -11.87 12.33 -19.49
C CYS A 88 -10.69 12.26 -20.46
N THR A 89 -10.82 11.52 -21.57
CA THR A 89 -9.73 11.34 -22.54
C THR A 89 -9.15 12.66 -23.03
N SER A 90 -9.98 13.63 -23.43
CA SER A 90 -9.52 14.95 -23.89
C SER A 90 -8.75 15.78 -22.85
N CYS A 91 -8.79 15.42 -21.57
CA CYS A 91 -8.27 16.24 -20.46
C CYS A 91 -6.98 15.67 -19.87
N VAL A 92 -6.46 14.56 -20.41
CA VAL A 92 -5.16 14.01 -19.99
C VAL A 92 -4.09 14.41 -21.02
N PRO A 93 -3.02 15.10 -20.60
CA PRO A 93 -1.89 15.40 -21.47
C PRO A 93 -1.21 14.12 -21.97
N ASP A 94 -0.62 14.21 -23.17
CA ASP A 94 0.27 13.19 -23.75
C ASP A 94 -0.33 11.77 -23.83
N ASN A 95 -1.65 11.66 -23.90
CA ASN A 95 -2.38 10.39 -23.94
C ASN A 95 -1.98 9.39 -22.84
N ASN A 96 -1.59 9.89 -21.66
CA ASN A 96 -1.11 9.06 -20.56
C ASN A 96 -2.26 8.37 -19.79
N TYR A 97 -3.01 7.53 -20.51
CA TYR A 97 -4.19 6.80 -20.03
C TYR A 97 -3.85 5.47 -19.36
N SER A 98 -2.60 5.03 -19.47
CA SER A 98 -2.14 3.73 -19.00
C SER A 98 -2.47 3.47 -17.53
N HIS A 99 -2.72 2.20 -17.24
CA HIS A 99 -2.96 1.74 -15.89
C HIS A 99 -1.75 0.93 -15.39
N PHE A 100 -0.78 1.60 -14.78
CA PHE A 100 0.52 1.03 -14.37
C PHE A 100 0.40 -0.37 -13.73
N ALA A 101 -0.36 -0.49 -12.64
CA ALA A 101 -0.49 -1.76 -11.90
C ALA A 101 -1.22 -2.88 -12.66
N LEU A 102 -2.00 -2.56 -13.69
CA LEU A 102 -2.66 -3.58 -14.54
C LEU A 102 -1.87 -3.85 -15.81
N ASN A 103 -0.87 -3.01 -16.12
CA ASN A 103 -0.06 -3.06 -17.32
C ASN A 103 -0.90 -3.07 -18.62
N VAL A 104 -1.82 -2.12 -18.74
CA VAL A 104 -2.72 -1.96 -19.91
C VAL A 104 -2.81 -0.49 -20.31
N ASP A 105 -3.00 -0.23 -21.60
CA ASP A 105 -3.07 1.14 -22.15
C ASP A 105 -4.39 1.83 -21.80
N PHE A 106 -5.50 1.10 -21.92
CA PHE A 106 -6.83 1.60 -21.64
C PHE A 106 -7.54 0.76 -20.59
N TYR A 107 -8.10 1.43 -19.58
CA TYR A 107 -8.94 0.79 -18.57
C TYR A 107 -10.07 1.72 -18.15
N THR A 108 -11.25 1.15 -17.91
CA THR A 108 -12.38 1.87 -17.31
C THR A 108 -13.14 0.97 -16.35
N HIS A 109 -14.10 1.54 -15.63
CA HIS A 109 -15.04 0.74 -14.85
C HIS A 109 -16.38 0.65 -15.58
N PHE A 110 -16.84 -0.58 -15.79
CA PHE A 110 -18.10 -0.89 -16.48
C PHE A 110 -18.99 -1.87 -15.69
N THR A 111 -18.36 -2.74 -14.90
CA THR A 111 -18.99 -3.95 -14.32
C THR A 111 -19.86 -3.73 -13.08
N SER A 112 -20.10 -2.50 -12.61
CA SER A 112 -20.88 -2.26 -11.37
C SER A 112 -21.65 -0.93 -11.36
N PRO A 113 -22.55 -0.67 -12.32
CA PRO A 113 -23.32 0.59 -12.41
C PRO A 113 -24.19 0.89 -11.18
N ILE A 114 -24.66 -0.11 -10.45
CA ILE A 114 -25.50 0.07 -9.25
C ILE A 114 -24.77 0.84 -8.14
N ARG A 115 -23.44 0.70 -8.04
CA ARG A 115 -22.64 1.21 -6.91
C ARG A 115 -21.52 2.16 -7.31
N ARG A 116 -21.40 2.48 -8.60
CA ARG A 116 -20.36 3.37 -9.14
C ARG A 116 -20.94 4.20 -10.28
N TYR A 117 -20.97 5.52 -10.09
CA TYR A 117 -21.47 6.43 -11.12
C TYR A 117 -20.65 6.43 -12.43
N PRO A 118 -19.31 6.29 -12.42
CA PRO A 118 -18.53 6.18 -13.66
C PRO A 118 -18.98 5.03 -14.56
N ASP A 119 -19.35 3.88 -13.99
CA ASP A 119 -19.89 2.77 -14.74
C ASP A 119 -21.20 3.15 -15.45
N ILE A 120 -22.07 3.96 -14.84
CA ILE A 120 -23.30 4.45 -15.49
C ILE A 120 -22.96 5.28 -16.73
N LEU A 121 -21.94 6.15 -16.66
CA LEU A 121 -21.50 6.95 -17.80
C LEU A 121 -20.97 6.05 -18.92
N VAL A 122 -20.13 5.08 -18.58
CA VAL A 122 -19.57 4.11 -19.54
C VAL A 122 -20.68 3.26 -20.17
N HIS A 123 -21.69 2.83 -19.40
CA HIS A 123 -22.86 2.12 -19.91
C HIS A 123 -23.64 2.95 -20.92
N ARG A 124 -23.87 4.25 -20.64
CA ARG A 124 -24.54 5.17 -21.58
C ARG A 124 -23.72 5.37 -22.85
N LEU A 125 -22.41 5.57 -22.73
CA LEU A 125 -21.51 5.72 -23.88
C LEU A 125 -21.51 4.45 -24.75
N LEU A 126 -21.39 3.27 -24.12
CA LEU A 126 -21.40 2.00 -24.84
C LEU A 126 -22.75 1.75 -25.53
N GLY A 127 -23.86 2.07 -24.86
CA GLY A 127 -25.18 1.99 -25.47
C GLY A 127 -25.29 2.85 -26.74
N ALA A 128 -24.77 4.08 -26.70
CA ALA A 128 -24.81 4.99 -27.83
C ALA A 128 -23.92 4.50 -28.99
N VAL A 129 -22.72 3.98 -28.69
CA VAL A 129 -21.84 3.35 -29.69
C VAL A 129 -22.47 2.11 -30.34
N LEU A 130 -23.31 1.39 -29.61
CA LEU A 130 -24.03 0.22 -30.11
C LEU A 130 -25.42 0.54 -30.66
N ASN A 131 -25.79 1.83 -30.78
CA ASN A 131 -27.08 2.30 -31.26
C ASN A 131 -28.30 1.80 -30.44
N TYR A 132 -28.12 1.51 -29.15
CA TYR A 132 -29.22 1.13 -28.26
C TYR A 132 -29.98 2.34 -27.68
N ASN A 133 -29.36 3.52 -27.68
CA ASN A 133 -29.94 4.76 -27.17
C ASN A 133 -29.33 5.97 -27.89
N ASP A 134 -30.04 7.10 -27.83
CA ASP A 134 -29.60 8.34 -28.47
C ASP A 134 -28.27 8.85 -27.93
N ASN A 135 -27.57 9.63 -28.75
CA ASN A 135 -26.27 10.21 -28.44
C ASN A 135 -26.34 11.22 -27.29
N LEU A 136 -26.14 10.73 -26.06
CA LEU A 136 -26.06 11.55 -24.84
C LEU A 136 -24.63 11.98 -24.52
N TYR A 137 -23.93 12.54 -25.51
CA TYR A 137 -22.55 12.99 -25.33
C TYR A 137 -22.51 14.26 -24.49
N GLN A 138 -21.82 14.19 -23.35
CA GLN A 138 -21.52 15.39 -22.57
C GLN A 138 -20.28 16.08 -23.13
N ALA A 139 -20.21 17.41 -22.97
CA ALA A 139 -19.01 18.15 -23.31
C ALA A 139 -17.81 17.64 -22.47
N PRO A 140 -16.60 17.52 -23.04
CA PRO A 140 -15.48 16.90 -22.34
C PRO A 140 -15.12 17.57 -21.01
N ARG A 141 -15.25 18.90 -20.93
CA ARG A 141 -15.06 19.65 -19.67
C ARG A 141 -16.06 19.24 -18.57
N ALA A 142 -17.31 18.95 -18.94
CA ALA A 142 -18.32 18.48 -17.97
C ALA A 142 -18.01 17.06 -17.50
N LEU A 143 -17.57 16.18 -18.42
CA LEU A 143 -17.11 14.83 -18.08
C LEU A 143 -15.92 14.86 -17.10
N GLU A 144 -14.97 15.75 -17.32
CA GLU A 144 -13.81 15.90 -16.42
C GLU A 144 -14.22 16.39 -15.03
N GLN A 145 -15.15 17.34 -14.92
CA GLN A 145 -15.70 17.77 -13.62
C GLN A 145 -16.39 16.62 -12.88
N ILE A 146 -17.14 15.78 -13.61
CA ILE A 146 -17.75 14.58 -13.03
C ILE A 146 -16.69 13.56 -12.62
N ALA A 147 -15.63 13.39 -13.40
CA ALA A 147 -14.51 12.50 -13.08
C ALA A 147 -13.82 12.94 -11.78
N GLN A 148 -13.54 14.23 -11.62
CA GLN A 148 -12.97 14.83 -10.41
C GLN A 148 -13.87 14.58 -9.19
N LEU A 149 -15.17 14.84 -9.31
CA LEU A 149 -16.14 14.54 -8.25
C LEU A 149 -16.15 13.03 -7.90
N CYS A 150 -16.11 12.15 -8.90
CA CYS A 150 -16.06 10.71 -8.68
C CYS A 150 -14.76 10.28 -7.98
N ASN A 151 -13.63 10.93 -8.26
CA ASN A 151 -12.36 10.71 -7.57
C ASN A 151 -12.44 11.11 -6.10
N GLU A 152 -12.94 12.31 -5.81
CA GLU A 152 -13.14 12.79 -4.44
C GLU A 152 -14.07 11.85 -3.64
N LYS A 153 -15.22 11.49 -4.21
CA LYS A 153 -16.16 10.56 -3.55
C LYS A 153 -15.55 9.18 -3.36
N LYS A 154 -14.70 8.70 -4.29
CA LYS A 154 -14.00 7.43 -4.14
C LYS A 154 -13.00 7.47 -2.97
N ILE A 155 -12.27 8.58 -2.81
CA ILE A 155 -11.35 8.77 -1.68
C ILE A 155 -12.14 8.83 -0.37
N ASN A 156 -13.20 9.64 -0.31
CA ASN A 156 -14.04 9.76 0.89
C ASN A 156 -14.67 8.42 1.31
N ALA A 157 -15.17 7.64 0.34
CA ALA A 157 -15.71 6.32 0.61
C ALA A 157 -14.64 5.35 1.15
N LYS A 158 -13.42 5.39 0.59
CA LYS A 158 -12.29 4.58 1.08
C LYS A 158 -11.92 4.96 2.52
N THR A 159 -11.71 6.26 2.78
CA THR A 159 -11.37 6.78 4.10
C THR A 159 -12.44 6.45 5.14
N CYS A 160 -13.72 6.54 4.79
CA CYS A 160 -14.82 6.16 5.67
C CYS A 160 -14.79 4.66 6.01
N SER A 161 -14.57 3.80 5.00
CA SER A 161 -14.45 2.35 5.19
C SER A 161 -13.27 1.99 6.09
N GLU A 162 -12.11 2.61 5.88
CA GLU A 162 -10.91 2.36 6.69
C GLU A 162 -11.12 2.81 8.15
N ARG A 163 -11.66 4.02 8.36
CA ARG A 163 -11.99 4.52 9.70
C ARG A 163 -13.03 3.67 10.42
N SER A 164 -14.00 3.11 9.68
CA SER A 164 -14.97 2.17 10.24
C SER A 164 -14.26 0.91 10.74
N ALA A 165 -13.39 0.30 9.91
CA ALA A 165 -12.62 -0.88 10.31
C ALA A 165 -11.72 -0.60 11.53
N GLU A 166 -11.02 0.54 11.56
CA GLU A 166 -10.20 0.98 12.69
C GLU A 166 -11.01 1.12 13.98
N LEU A 167 -12.21 1.73 13.90
CA LEU A 167 -13.10 1.88 15.05
C LEU A 167 -13.56 0.52 15.60
N TYR A 168 -14.01 -0.38 14.73
CA TYR A 168 -14.46 -1.71 15.16
C TYR A 168 -13.31 -2.53 15.74
N LEU A 169 -12.10 -2.41 15.19
CA LEU A 169 -10.92 -3.04 15.76
C LEU A 169 -10.58 -2.47 17.14
N ALA A 170 -10.66 -1.15 17.33
CA ALA A 170 -10.45 -0.53 18.65
C ALA A 170 -11.48 -1.02 19.68
N VAL A 171 -12.76 -1.09 19.30
CA VAL A 171 -13.81 -1.66 20.16
C VAL A 171 -13.49 -3.12 20.50
N LEU A 172 -13.11 -3.93 19.52
CA LEU A 172 -12.76 -5.34 19.74
C LEU A 172 -11.62 -5.51 20.75
N VAL A 173 -10.53 -4.75 20.60
CA VAL A 173 -9.40 -4.78 21.55
C VAL A 173 -9.84 -4.32 22.94
N ARG A 174 -10.71 -3.32 23.04
CA ARG A 174 -11.23 -2.86 24.34
C ARG A 174 -12.04 -3.95 25.05
N GLU A 175 -12.90 -4.68 24.34
CA GLU A 175 -13.73 -5.74 24.92
C GLU A 175 -12.92 -7.01 25.26
N TYR A 176 -11.88 -7.33 24.46
CA TYR A 176 -11.05 -8.51 24.69
C TYR A 176 -9.92 -8.28 25.71
N GLY A 177 -9.51 -7.03 25.92
CA GLY A 177 -8.33 -6.64 26.68
C GLY A 177 -7.07 -6.57 25.85
N THR A 178 -5.93 -6.34 26.51
CA THR A 178 -4.62 -6.18 25.84
C THR A 178 -4.28 -7.40 24.97
N ILE A 179 -3.98 -7.17 23.70
CA ILE A 179 -3.58 -8.20 22.75
C ILE A 179 -2.08 -8.13 22.53
N SER A 180 -1.40 -9.24 22.79
CA SER A 180 0.04 -9.36 22.53
C SER A 180 0.27 -9.94 21.15
N ASP A 181 1.11 -9.29 20.35
CA ASP A 181 1.42 -9.75 19.01
C ASP A 181 2.87 -9.42 18.63
N GLU A 182 3.38 -10.14 17.63
CA GLU A 182 4.68 -9.86 17.03
C GLU A 182 4.51 -8.81 15.91
N ALA A 183 5.37 -7.80 15.93
CA ALA A 183 5.40 -6.73 14.95
C ALA A 183 6.78 -6.59 14.33
N VAL A 184 6.82 -6.12 13.09
CA VAL A 184 8.05 -5.68 12.45
C VAL A 184 8.20 -4.18 12.54
N ILE A 185 9.40 -3.70 12.86
CA ILE A 185 9.75 -2.28 12.74
C ILE A 185 9.86 -1.89 11.27
N VAL A 186 9.03 -0.96 10.81
CA VAL A 186 9.06 -0.41 9.45
C VAL A 186 9.85 0.89 9.39
N GLY A 187 9.81 1.68 10.47
CA GLY A 187 10.51 2.95 10.55
C GLY A 187 10.98 3.23 11.96
N VAL A 188 12.15 3.86 12.07
CA VAL A 188 12.76 4.25 13.34
C VAL A 188 12.89 5.77 13.36
N LYS A 189 12.46 6.39 14.45
CA LYS A 189 12.61 7.83 14.74
C LYS A 189 13.27 7.99 16.12
N ASP A 190 13.56 9.21 16.51
CA ASP A 190 14.19 9.59 17.77
C ASP A 190 13.42 9.13 19.02
N GLU A 191 12.09 9.28 19.02
CA GLU A 191 11.23 8.96 20.18
C GLU A 191 10.14 7.91 19.89
N CYS A 192 10.08 7.39 18.67
CA CYS A 192 9.04 6.44 18.30
C CYS A 192 9.46 5.45 17.20
N LEU A 193 8.71 4.35 17.13
CA LEU A 193 8.86 3.30 16.13
C LEU A 193 7.56 3.21 15.33
N ASP A 194 7.67 3.21 14.01
CA ASP A 194 6.58 2.83 13.13
C ASP A 194 6.66 1.31 12.92
N ILE A 195 5.62 0.59 13.32
CA ILE A 195 5.56 -0.87 13.33
C ILE A 195 4.46 -1.38 12.39
N TYR A 196 4.58 -2.62 11.94
CA TYR A 196 3.55 -3.32 11.17
C TYR A 196 3.22 -4.66 11.82
N LEU A 197 1.93 -4.87 12.09
CA LEU A 197 1.41 -6.09 12.70
C LEU A 197 1.01 -7.08 11.61
N PHE A 198 1.62 -8.27 11.57
CA PHE A 198 1.37 -9.23 10.50
C PHE A 198 -0.04 -9.82 10.53
N ARG A 199 -0.56 -10.12 11.73
CA ARG A 199 -1.87 -10.75 11.90
C ARG A 199 -3.01 -9.77 11.63
N ILE A 200 -2.88 -8.55 12.15
CA ILE A 200 -3.93 -7.52 12.03
C ILE A 200 -3.81 -6.75 10.70
N GLY A 201 -2.60 -6.65 10.13
CA GLY A 201 -2.32 -5.92 8.90
C GLY A 201 -2.37 -4.40 9.04
N VAL A 202 -2.36 -3.88 10.28
CA VAL A 202 -2.46 -2.45 10.60
C VAL A 202 -1.10 -1.91 11.01
N PRO A 203 -0.63 -0.80 10.40
CA PRO A 203 0.54 -0.09 10.89
C PRO A 203 0.20 0.70 12.15
N LEU A 204 1.04 0.63 13.17
CA LEU A 204 0.90 1.41 14.41
C LEU A 204 2.19 2.17 14.72
N ARG A 205 2.09 3.16 15.61
CA ARG A 205 3.25 3.88 16.14
C ARG A 205 3.38 3.59 17.62
N VAL A 206 4.57 3.18 18.02
CA VAL A 206 4.95 2.93 19.42
C VAL A 206 5.77 4.11 19.91
N GLY A 207 5.30 4.80 20.94
CA GLY A 207 6.07 5.84 21.63
C GLY A 207 6.97 5.21 22.70
N ILE A 208 8.17 5.75 22.86
CA ILE A 208 9.18 5.19 23.78
C ILE A 208 9.20 5.95 25.12
N ASN A 209 8.60 7.15 25.15
CA ASN A 209 8.66 8.07 26.27
C ASN A 209 8.11 7.46 27.58
N ASN A 210 7.09 6.60 27.48
CA ASN A 210 6.44 5.97 28.64
C ASN A 210 7.05 4.63 29.06
N LEU A 211 8.17 4.21 28.45
CA LEU A 211 8.83 2.95 28.81
C LEU A 211 9.71 3.11 30.07
N PRO A 212 9.85 2.04 30.88
CA PRO A 212 10.73 2.00 32.05
C PRO A 212 12.20 1.90 31.63
N LEU A 213 12.76 3.02 31.17
CA LEU A 213 14.14 3.13 30.69
C LEU A 213 15.07 3.76 31.74
N ASP A 214 16.32 3.31 31.76
CA ASP A 214 17.42 3.82 32.57
C ASP A 214 18.17 4.97 31.87
N HIS A 215 19.05 5.71 32.55
CA HIS A 215 19.85 6.77 31.92
C HIS A 215 21.18 6.23 31.35
N PRO A 216 21.56 6.58 30.10
CA PRO A 216 20.81 7.37 29.11
C PRO A 216 19.59 6.61 28.59
N ARG A 217 18.44 7.28 28.38
CA ARG A 217 17.18 6.61 27.99
C ARG A 217 17.26 6.02 26.58
N THR A 218 17.73 6.82 25.64
CA THR A 218 17.80 6.48 24.22
C THR A 218 19.08 7.03 23.58
N ASP A 219 19.53 6.38 22.51
CA ASP A 219 20.59 6.87 21.62
C ASP A 219 20.14 6.63 20.17
N TYR A 220 19.84 7.72 19.45
CA TYR A 220 19.34 7.70 18.08
C TYR A 220 20.45 8.02 17.09
N LYS A 221 20.65 7.16 16.09
CA LYS A 221 21.67 7.32 15.05
C LYS A 221 21.05 7.20 13.68
N LYS A 222 21.22 8.25 12.87
CA LYS A 222 20.87 8.21 11.46
C LYS A 222 22.08 7.76 10.64
N MET A 223 21.94 6.66 9.91
CA MET A 223 23.00 6.13 9.06
C MET A 223 23.10 6.98 7.79
N SER A 224 24.32 7.43 7.46
CA SER A 224 24.60 8.31 6.32
C SER A 224 24.33 7.66 4.96
N ASN A 225 24.47 6.33 4.87
CA ASN A 225 24.53 5.64 3.58
C ASN A 225 23.16 5.17 3.07
N ASP A 226 22.25 4.75 3.96
CA ASP A 226 20.99 4.08 3.56
C ASP A 226 19.72 4.82 3.97
N GLN A 227 19.83 6.04 4.52
CA GLN A 227 18.72 6.75 5.19
C GLN A 227 18.00 5.93 6.28
N THR A 228 18.60 4.83 6.71
CA THR A 228 18.12 4.02 7.82
C THR A 228 18.50 4.68 9.13
N ALA A 229 17.71 4.41 10.17
CA ALA A 229 17.98 4.90 11.50
C ALA A 229 18.01 3.74 12.47
N GLU A 230 18.87 3.84 13.48
CA GLU A 230 18.98 2.92 14.58
C GLU A 230 18.60 3.65 15.86
N LEU A 231 17.84 2.99 16.71
CA LEU A 231 17.50 3.50 18.03
C LEU A 231 17.92 2.49 19.08
N THR A 232 18.84 2.90 19.93
CA THR A 232 19.20 2.13 21.12
C THR A 232 18.32 2.59 22.28
N ILE A 233 17.74 1.66 23.02
CA ILE A 233 17.03 1.89 24.27
C ILE A 233 17.71 1.13 25.41
N TYR A 234 17.67 1.70 26.61
CA TYR A 234 18.31 1.16 27.81
C TYR A 234 17.24 0.83 28.84
N TRP A 235 16.88 -0.45 28.98
CA TRP A 235 15.86 -0.89 29.92
C TRP A 235 16.38 -0.89 31.35
N LYS A 236 15.53 -0.47 32.29
CA LYS A 236 15.80 -0.58 33.72
C LYS A 236 15.21 -1.89 34.26
N GLU A 237 16.06 -2.86 34.58
CA GLU A 237 15.66 -4.00 35.40
C GLU A 237 15.91 -3.70 36.88
N ASN A 238 15.02 -4.19 37.75
CA ASN A 238 15.10 -3.97 39.19
C ASN A 238 15.50 -5.24 39.96
N ASP A 239 15.48 -6.43 39.34
CA ASP A 239 15.70 -7.71 40.01
C ASP A 239 16.34 -8.78 39.09
N PRO A 240 17.67 -8.92 39.06
CA PRO A 240 18.68 -8.05 39.68
C PRO A 240 18.74 -6.67 38.99
N PRO A 241 19.20 -5.62 39.69
CA PRO A 241 19.32 -4.29 39.08
C PRO A 241 20.38 -4.29 37.97
N GLN A 242 19.92 -4.27 36.73
CA GLN A 242 20.78 -4.23 35.55
C GLN A 242 20.17 -3.37 34.44
N THR A 243 21.04 -2.80 33.61
CA THR A 243 20.63 -2.02 32.44
C THR A 243 20.76 -2.88 31.21
N ILE A 244 19.64 -3.20 30.55
CA ILE A 244 19.65 -4.00 29.31
C ILE A 244 19.64 -3.06 28.11
N LYS A 245 20.71 -3.10 27.32
CA LYS A 245 20.81 -2.38 26.07
C LYS A 245 20.10 -3.16 24.95
N GLN A 246 19.06 -2.57 24.36
CA GLN A 246 18.38 -3.12 23.18
C GLN A 246 18.57 -2.17 21.99
N ILE A 247 19.01 -2.72 20.87
CA ILE A 247 19.22 -1.98 19.61
C ILE A 247 18.06 -2.30 18.67
N LEU A 248 17.37 -1.27 18.21
CA LEU A 248 16.20 -1.37 17.34
C LEU A 248 16.50 -0.78 15.96
N LYS A 249 16.33 -1.61 14.94
CA LYS A 249 16.56 -1.28 13.54
C LYS A 249 15.31 -1.58 12.72
N PRO A 250 15.15 -0.95 11.54
CA PRO A 250 14.19 -1.39 10.56
C PRO A 250 14.31 -2.90 10.35
N PHE A 251 13.16 -3.55 10.22
CA PHE A 251 13.01 -4.98 9.99
C PHE A 251 13.39 -5.91 11.15
N ASN A 252 13.64 -5.39 12.35
CA ASN A 252 13.65 -6.21 13.56
C ASN A 252 12.22 -6.61 13.94
N LEU A 253 12.07 -7.85 14.40
CA LEU A 253 10.87 -8.35 15.03
C LEU A 253 10.85 -7.93 16.49
N ILE A 254 9.71 -7.45 16.97
CA ILE A 254 9.50 -7.03 18.35
C ILE A 254 8.15 -7.53 18.84
N ASN A 255 8.07 -7.77 20.15
CA ASN A 255 6.80 -8.08 20.80
C ASN A 255 6.16 -6.78 21.28
N VAL A 256 4.88 -6.62 20.97
CA VAL A 256 4.13 -5.42 21.37
C VAL A 256 2.81 -5.80 22.01
N ASP A 257 2.38 -4.97 22.95
CA ASP A 257 1.04 -5.00 23.52
C ASP A 257 0.16 -3.95 22.86
N ILE A 258 -0.92 -4.41 22.27
CA ILE A 258 -1.92 -3.60 21.59
C ILE A 258 -3.05 -3.36 22.57
N MET A 259 -3.37 -2.09 22.78
CA MET A 259 -4.38 -1.64 23.71
C MET A 259 -5.34 -0.70 22.97
N SER A 260 -6.53 -0.53 23.54
CA SER A 260 -7.48 0.47 23.08
C SER A 260 -7.73 1.47 24.19
N GLU A 261 -7.36 2.71 23.95
CA GLU A 261 -7.52 3.82 24.89
C GLU A 261 -8.51 4.85 24.33
N PHE A 262 -9.28 5.49 25.22
CA PHE A 262 -10.11 6.62 24.83
C PHE A 262 -9.27 7.90 24.91
N ASP A 263 -8.97 8.48 23.75
CA ASP A 263 -8.30 9.77 23.68
C ASP A 263 -9.29 10.88 24.04
N ILE A 264 -9.13 11.45 25.23
CA ILE A 264 -10.02 12.48 25.78
C ILE A 264 -9.99 13.74 24.91
N ASN A 265 -8.81 14.11 24.39
CA ASN A 265 -8.62 15.33 23.61
C ASN A 265 -9.29 15.20 22.23
N MET A 266 -9.13 14.05 21.59
CA MET A 266 -9.74 13.76 20.28
C MET A 266 -11.16 13.20 20.39
N LYS A 267 -11.66 12.94 21.60
CA LYS A 267 -12.95 12.30 21.89
C LYS A 267 -13.20 11.04 21.04
N LYS A 268 -12.19 10.18 20.92
CA LYS A 268 -12.29 8.95 20.12
C LYS A 268 -11.53 7.78 20.74
N LEU A 269 -12.00 6.56 20.48
CA LEU A 269 -11.20 5.36 20.72
C LEU A 269 -10.01 5.34 19.77
N LYS A 270 -8.86 4.93 20.29
CA LYS A 270 -7.61 4.82 19.54
C LYS A 270 -6.88 3.55 19.95
N LEU A 271 -6.38 2.83 18.95
CA LEU A 271 -5.42 1.75 19.16
C LEU A 271 -4.05 2.33 19.51
N THR A 272 -3.49 1.88 20.62
CA THR A 272 -2.14 2.18 21.06
C THR A 272 -1.33 0.88 21.08
N ALA A 273 -0.03 1.00 20.88
CA ALA A 273 0.89 -0.13 20.97
C ALA A 273 2.05 0.24 21.90
N GLN A 274 2.41 -0.67 22.78
CA GLN A 274 3.52 -0.53 23.71
C GLN A 274 4.56 -1.62 23.45
N LEU A 275 5.83 -1.23 23.39
CA LEU A 275 6.93 -2.18 23.25
C LEU A 275 7.06 -2.99 24.54
N ARG A 276 7.14 -4.31 24.41
CA ARG A 276 7.46 -5.20 25.53
C ARG A 276 8.96 -5.23 25.80
N HIS A 277 9.29 -5.44 27.06
CA HIS A 277 10.65 -5.76 27.46
C HIS A 277 11.15 -6.97 26.65
N PRO A 278 12.40 -6.96 26.17
CA PRO A 278 12.95 -8.10 25.45
C PRO A 278 12.93 -9.33 26.37
N ASN A 279 12.40 -10.45 25.88
CA ASN A 279 12.73 -11.75 26.45
C ASN A 279 14.22 -12.01 26.14
N ALA A 280 14.92 -12.85 26.91
CA ALA A 280 16.36 -13.12 26.82
C ALA A 280 16.88 -13.63 25.44
N GLU A 281 16.03 -13.70 24.41
CA GLU A 281 16.37 -14.09 23.05
C GLU A 281 16.86 -12.89 22.22
N LYS A 282 17.89 -13.12 21.40
CA LYS A 282 18.39 -12.12 20.45
C LYS A 282 17.28 -11.74 19.48
N LEU A 283 17.11 -10.43 19.23
CA LEU A 283 16.17 -9.93 18.23
C LEU A 283 16.46 -10.56 16.86
N THR A 284 15.50 -11.33 16.37
CA THR A 284 15.55 -11.90 15.01
C THR A 284 15.26 -10.78 14.00
N THR A 285 16.07 -10.72 12.94
CA THR A 285 15.85 -9.84 11.80
C THR A 285 14.99 -10.55 10.75
N LEU A 286 14.17 -9.81 10.00
CA LEU A 286 13.48 -10.39 8.84
C LEU A 286 14.42 -11.00 7.80
N ALA A 287 15.69 -10.58 7.73
CA ALA A 287 16.68 -11.24 6.88
C ALA A 287 16.81 -12.74 7.18
N ASN A 288 16.62 -13.16 8.44
CA ASN A 288 16.59 -14.57 8.83
C ASN A 288 15.30 -15.29 8.41
N LEU A 289 14.21 -14.57 8.16
CA LEU A 289 12.95 -15.09 7.60
C LEU A 289 12.98 -15.14 6.06
N CYS A 290 13.74 -14.24 5.42
CA CYS A 290 13.93 -14.19 3.97
C CYS A 290 14.92 -15.25 3.45
N THR A 291 15.71 -15.88 4.31
CA THR A 291 16.80 -16.81 3.95
C THR A 291 16.41 -18.29 3.87
N SER A 292 15.11 -18.60 3.78
CA SER A 292 14.70 -19.87 3.17
C SER A 292 14.97 -19.79 1.67
N THR A 293 16.22 -20.10 1.32
CA THR A 293 16.79 -20.40 0.00
C THR A 293 15.92 -20.05 -1.20
N LEU A 294 16.31 -19.01 -1.94
CA LEU A 294 16.03 -18.92 -3.37
C LEU A 294 16.38 -20.28 -3.99
N PRO A 295 15.45 -21.01 -4.64
CA PRO A 295 15.84 -22.20 -5.37
C PRO A 295 16.81 -21.78 -6.47
N GLU A 296 18.05 -22.30 -6.40
CA GLU A 296 19.01 -22.31 -7.50
C GLU A 296 18.47 -23.20 -8.62
N ASN A 297 17.47 -22.71 -9.34
CA ASN A 297 17.16 -23.17 -10.68
C ASN A 297 16.26 -22.13 -11.36
N PRO A 298 16.74 -21.47 -12.43
CA PRO A 298 15.85 -20.70 -13.27
C PRO A 298 14.97 -21.71 -14.01
N ILE A 299 13.78 -22.00 -13.46
CA ILE A 299 12.73 -22.66 -14.24
C ILE A 299 12.50 -21.75 -15.44
N ALA A 300 12.85 -22.26 -16.63
CA ALA A 300 12.68 -21.58 -17.89
C ALA A 300 11.25 -21.03 -17.97
N ILE A 301 11.13 -19.71 -17.82
CA ILE A 301 9.89 -18.99 -18.10
C ILE A 301 9.72 -19.12 -19.61
N GLN A 302 8.82 -20.01 -20.04
CA GLN A 302 8.28 -19.92 -21.40
C GLN A 302 7.82 -18.48 -21.58
N GLN A 303 8.46 -17.77 -22.51
CA GLN A 303 8.03 -16.45 -22.95
C GLN A 303 6.54 -16.54 -23.23
N ARG A 304 5.73 -15.88 -22.41
CA ARG A 304 4.34 -15.60 -22.80
C ARG A 304 4.48 -14.79 -24.07
N GLN A 305 3.96 -15.33 -25.17
CA GLN A 305 3.72 -14.55 -26.37
C GLN A 305 3.00 -13.27 -25.94
N ASP A 306 3.50 -12.13 -26.39
CA ASP A 306 2.86 -10.84 -26.21
C ASP A 306 1.43 -10.96 -26.76
N PHE A 307 0.47 -11.08 -25.84
CA PHE A 307 -0.94 -11.04 -26.18
C PHE A 307 -1.24 -9.57 -26.45
N ASP A 308 -1.24 -9.18 -27.73
CA ASP A 308 -1.76 -7.91 -28.18
C ASP A 308 -3.30 -7.98 -28.15
N PRO A 309 -3.97 -7.36 -27.15
CA PRO A 309 -5.42 -7.40 -27.04
C PRO A 309 -6.13 -6.59 -28.13
N TYR A 310 -5.39 -5.95 -29.04
CA TYR A 310 -5.90 -5.09 -30.10
C TYR A 310 -5.71 -5.64 -31.52
N SER A 311 -5.14 -6.84 -31.68
CA SER A 311 -4.84 -7.40 -33.01
C SER A 311 -6.06 -7.70 -33.91
N GLU A 312 -7.29 -7.62 -33.36
CA GLU A 312 -8.54 -7.83 -34.12
C GLU A 312 -9.46 -6.59 -34.18
N TYR A 313 -8.95 -5.38 -33.89
CA TYR A 313 -9.72 -4.12 -34.03
C TYR A 313 -9.12 -3.17 -35.06
#